data_AF-A0A852SZX3-F1
#
_entry.id   AF-A0A852SZX3-F1
#
_cell.length_a   1.000
_cell.length_b   1.000
_cell.length_c   1.000
_cell.angle_alpha   90.00
_cell.angle_beta   90.00
_cell.angle_gamma   90.00
#
_symmetry.space_group_name_H-M   'P 1'
#
loop_
_entity.id
_entity.type
_entity.pdbx_description
1 polymer ?
#
loop_
_entity_poly.entity_id
_entity_poly.type
_entity_poly.pdbx_seq_one_letter_code
_entity_poly.pdbx_strand_id
1 'polypeptide(L)'
;MKTLVLNASYEPLGVIATRRAIMLVLSGKASTIAQSGAQLHSRSLVLDAPSVVLLNQFIKVPHRRIPLTRKSALERYGHVCAYCGKYGDTLDHVIPRARGGTHTWDNVVVACLLTELTPELVVRSSRSDWGLAA
;
A
#
# COMPACT_ATOMS: atom_id res chain seq x y z
N MET A 1 13.88 -9.87 -17.18
CA MET A 1 14.71 -9.40 -16.05
C MET A 1 14.10 -8.15 -15.42
N LYS A 2 14.32 -7.97 -14.12
CA LYS A 2 13.77 -6.89 -13.31
C LYS A 2 14.93 -6.12 -12.66
N THR A 3 14.74 -4.82 -12.43
CA THR A 3 15.74 -3.91 -11.84
C THR A 3 15.08 -3.13 -10.71
N LEU A 4 15.73 -3.09 -9.54
CA LEU A 4 15.29 -2.31 -8.39
C LEU A 4 15.62 -0.82 -8.61
N VAL A 5 14.66 0.05 -8.33
CA VAL A 5 14.85 1.50 -8.34
C VAL A 5 14.89 1.99 -6.90
N LEU A 6 15.95 2.69 -6.57
CA LEU A 6 16.12 3.39 -5.31
C LEU A 6 15.90 4.88 -5.51
N ASN A 7 15.36 5.54 -4.50
CA ASN A 7 15.32 6.99 -4.42
C ASN A 7 16.73 7.54 -4.15
N ALA A 8 16.95 8.85 -4.31
CA ALA A 8 18.21 9.50 -3.93
C ALA A 8 18.58 9.30 -2.44
N SER A 9 17.61 9.01 -1.57
CA SER A 9 17.77 8.62 -0.16
C SER A 9 18.09 7.14 0.07
N TYR A 10 18.32 6.35 -0.99
CA TYR A 10 18.51 4.89 -0.96
C TYR A 10 17.31 4.06 -0.50
N GLU A 11 16.15 4.67 -0.27
CA GLU A 11 14.92 3.92 -0.02
C GLU A 11 14.40 3.23 -1.30
N PRO A 12 13.85 2.02 -1.21
CA PRO A 12 13.34 1.30 -2.37
C PRO A 12 12.03 1.94 -2.88
N LEU A 13 12.01 2.34 -4.15
CA LEU A 13 10.81 2.90 -4.80
C LEU A 13 9.98 1.86 -5.53
N GLY A 14 10.62 0.78 -5.99
CA GLY A 14 9.95 -0.32 -6.65
C GLY A 14 10.81 -1.01 -7.69
N VAL A 15 10.20 -1.95 -8.41
CA VAL A 15 10.90 -2.81 -9.36
C VAL A 15 10.35 -2.56 -10.77
N ILE A 16 11.24 -2.26 -11.70
CA ILE A 16 10.90 -1.98 -13.10
C ILE A 16 11.52 -3.01 -14.05
N ALA A 17 11.05 -3.05 -15.29
CA ALA A 17 11.72 -3.79 -16.34
C ALA A 17 13.09 -3.17 -16.63
N THR A 18 14.12 -4.00 -16.85
CA THR A 18 15.49 -3.53 -17.12
C THR A 18 15.57 -2.55 -18.28
N ARG A 19 14.75 -2.71 -19.32
CA ARG A 19 14.66 -1.75 -20.43
C ARG A 19 14.38 -0.32 -19.96
N ARG A 20 13.48 -0.13 -18.99
CA ARG A 20 13.20 1.19 -18.42
C ARG A 20 14.38 1.71 -17.60
N ALA A 21 15.05 0.84 -16.84
CA ALA A 21 16.24 1.22 -16.07
C ALA A 21 17.36 1.74 -16.97
N ILE A 22 17.63 1.07 -18.10
CA ILE A 22 18.61 1.51 -19.09
C ILE A 22 18.25 2.91 -19.61
N MET A 23 16.99 3.17 -19.93
CA MET A 23 16.54 4.49 -20.38
C MET A 23 16.76 5.57 -19.31
N LEU A 24 16.55 5.26 -18.03
CA LEU A 24 16.82 6.20 -16.93
C LEU A 24 18.33 6.51 -16.81
N VAL A 25 19.18 5.51 -16.98
CA VAL A 25 20.64 5.68 -16.92
C VAL A 25 21.14 6.48 -18.13
N LEU A 26 20.77 6.09 -19.34
CA LEU A 26 21.20 6.77 -20.58
C LEU A 26 20.67 8.21 -20.68
N SER A 27 19.52 8.51 -20.08
CA SER A 27 18.99 9.88 -20.00
C SER A 27 19.56 10.71 -18.85
N GLY A 28 20.52 10.17 -18.08
CA GLY A 28 21.15 10.89 -16.96
C GLY A 28 20.24 11.11 -15.74
N LYS A 29 19.13 10.36 -15.63
CA LYS A 29 18.17 10.46 -14.52
C LYS A 29 18.48 9.52 -13.37
N ALA A 30 19.25 8.48 -13.64
CA ALA A 30 19.64 7.48 -12.64
C ALA A 30 21.07 7.03 -12.86
N SER A 31 21.68 6.52 -11.79
CA SER A 31 23.01 5.91 -11.79
C SER A 31 22.90 4.42 -11.46
N THR A 32 23.70 3.58 -12.09
CA THR A 32 23.74 2.14 -11.78
C THR A 32 24.50 1.91 -10.48
N ILE A 33 23.89 1.21 -9.53
CA ILE A 33 24.52 0.84 -8.25
C ILE A 33 25.01 -0.62 -8.28
N ALA A 34 24.29 -1.47 -8.99
CA ALA A 34 24.68 -2.87 -9.16
C ALA A 34 24.27 -3.37 -10.54
N GLN A 35 25.07 -4.28 -11.09
CA GLN A 35 24.80 -4.97 -12.34
C GLN A 35 24.30 -6.40 -12.09
N SER A 36 23.62 -6.96 -13.08
CA SER A 36 23.11 -8.34 -13.06
C SER A 36 24.09 -9.36 -13.63
N GLY A 37 25.20 -8.90 -14.22
CA GLY A 37 26.14 -9.74 -14.99
C GLY A 37 25.67 -10.04 -16.42
N ALA A 38 24.43 -9.73 -16.78
CA ALA A 38 23.96 -9.83 -18.17
C ALA A 38 24.44 -8.63 -19.00
N GLN A 39 24.77 -8.86 -20.27
CA GLN A 39 25.14 -7.81 -21.22
C GLN A 39 24.01 -7.52 -22.20
N LEU A 40 23.88 -6.25 -22.54
CA LEU A 40 22.91 -5.71 -23.48
C LEU A 40 23.67 -5.18 -24.67
N HIS A 41 23.27 -5.60 -25.87
CA HIS A 41 23.95 -5.23 -27.09
C HIS A 41 23.05 -4.34 -27.96
N SER A 42 23.66 -3.31 -28.54
CA SER A 42 23.17 -2.56 -29.69
C SER A 42 24.19 -2.71 -30.82
N ARG A 43 23.88 -2.19 -32.01
CA ARG A 43 24.83 -2.20 -33.13
C ARG A 43 26.16 -1.49 -32.81
N SER A 44 26.14 -0.51 -31.92
CA SER A 44 27.29 0.36 -31.63
C SER A 44 27.68 0.39 -30.14
N LEU A 45 26.97 -0.33 -29.27
CA LEU A 45 27.14 -0.20 -27.83
C LEU A 45 26.91 -1.54 -27.12
N VAL A 46 27.75 -1.83 -26.13
CA VAL A 46 27.55 -2.94 -25.19
C VAL A 46 27.44 -2.33 -23.79
N LEU A 47 26.38 -2.68 -23.06
CA LEU A 47 26.11 -2.19 -21.71
C LEU A 47 25.88 -3.35 -20.76
N ASP A 48 26.44 -3.26 -19.56
CA ASP A 48 26.03 -4.15 -18.48
C ASP A 48 24.63 -3.82 -18.01
N ALA A 49 23.83 -4.86 -17.85
CA ALA A 49 22.44 -4.70 -17.47
C ALA A 49 22.30 -4.40 -15.98
N PRO A 50 21.68 -3.27 -15.60
CA PRO A 50 21.57 -2.88 -14.21
C PRO A 50 20.61 -3.79 -13.44
N SER A 51 21.02 -4.25 -12.27
CA SER A 51 20.17 -4.94 -11.28
C SER A 51 19.59 -3.97 -10.25
N VAL A 52 20.31 -2.88 -9.95
CA VAL A 52 19.86 -1.78 -9.08
C VAL A 52 20.27 -0.43 -9.67
N VAL A 53 19.34 0.53 -9.71
CA VAL A 53 19.61 1.93 -10.09
C VAL A 53 19.17 2.89 -8.99
N LEU A 54 19.93 3.97 -8.82
CA LEU A 54 19.65 5.07 -7.90
C LEU A 54 19.18 6.29 -8.71
N LEU A 55 18.03 6.87 -8.37
CA LEU A 55 17.61 8.12 -8.97
C LEU A 55 18.52 9.28 -8.53
N ASN A 56 18.87 10.15 -9.48
CA ASN A 56 19.74 11.29 -9.21
C ASN A 56 19.01 12.42 -8.47
N GLN A 57 17.68 12.38 -8.42
CA GLN A 57 16.84 13.34 -7.72
C GLN A 57 15.89 12.64 -6.77
N PHE A 58 15.64 13.28 -5.62
CA PHE A 58 14.69 12.78 -4.63
C PHE A 58 13.26 12.87 -5.17
N ILE A 59 12.57 11.73 -5.23
CA ILE A 59 11.16 11.64 -5.59
C ILE A 59 10.33 11.47 -4.32
N LYS A 60 9.51 12.46 -3.98
CA LYS A 60 8.52 12.32 -2.91
C LYS A 60 7.41 11.40 -3.38
N VAL A 61 7.38 10.16 -2.92
CA VAL A 61 6.24 9.26 -3.14
C VAL A 61 5.12 9.68 -2.20
N PRO A 62 3.96 10.13 -2.70
CA PRO A 62 2.82 10.38 -1.84
C PRO A 62 2.43 9.05 -1.18
N HIS A 63 2.35 9.05 0.15
CA HIS A 63 1.78 7.91 0.87
C HIS A 63 0.31 7.81 0.44
N ARG A 64 0.01 6.89 -0.50
CA ARG A 64 -1.37 6.66 -0.95
C ARG A 64 -2.09 6.04 0.23
N ARG A 65 -2.88 6.85 0.94
CA ARG A 65 -3.83 6.33 1.93
C ARG A 65 -4.69 5.29 1.22
N ILE A 66 -4.75 4.08 1.76
CA ILE A 66 -5.61 3.04 1.22
C ILE A 66 -7.04 3.60 1.26
N PRO A 67 -7.73 3.72 0.11
CA PRO A 67 -9.09 4.23 0.10
C PRO A 67 -9.97 3.29 0.91
N LEU A 68 -10.87 3.86 1.71
CA LEU A 68 -11.86 3.08 2.42
C LEU A 68 -12.89 2.56 1.42
N THR A 69 -12.81 1.27 1.12
CA THR A 69 -13.74 0.51 0.28
C THR A 69 -14.18 -0.71 1.06
N ARG A 70 -15.29 -1.35 0.67
CA ARG A 70 -15.70 -2.62 1.31
C ARG A 70 -14.58 -3.65 1.31
N LYS A 71 -13.89 -3.81 0.17
CA LYS A 71 -12.77 -4.75 0.04
C LYS A 71 -11.64 -4.44 1.01
N SER A 72 -11.13 -3.20 0.99
CA SER A 72 -10.01 -2.80 1.85
C SER A 72 -10.35 -2.86 3.34
N ALA A 73 -11.61 -2.57 3.72
CA ALA A 73 -12.06 -2.72 5.10
C ALA A 73 -12.14 -4.20 5.52
N LEU A 74 -12.74 -5.06 4.71
CA LEU A 74 -12.82 -6.50 5.00
C LEU A 74 -11.43 -7.15 5.10
N GLU A 75 -10.52 -6.80 4.19
CA GLU A 75 -9.13 -7.27 4.21
C GLU A 75 -8.38 -6.76 5.45
N ARG A 76 -8.55 -5.48 5.80
CA ARG A 76 -7.90 -4.88 6.98
C ARG A 76 -8.35 -5.54 8.29
N TYR A 77 -9.64 -5.81 8.42
CA TYR A 77 -10.24 -6.37 9.64
C TYR A 77 -10.37 -7.90 9.60
N GLY A 78 -9.78 -8.57 8.60
CA GLY A 78 -9.74 -10.03 8.52
C GLY A 78 -11.12 -10.71 8.46
N HIS A 79 -12.13 -10.04 7.91
CA HIS A 79 -13.52 -10.49 7.92
C HIS A 79 -14.08 -10.78 9.32
N VAL A 80 -13.59 -10.10 10.36
CA VAL A 80 -14.07 -10.26 11.74
C VAL A 80 -15.08 -9.16 12.07
N CYS A 81 -16.29 -9.55 12.45
CA CYS A 81 -17.34 -8.65 12.91
C CYS A 81 -16.92 -7.95 14.20
N ALA A 82 -16.95 -6.61 14.20
CA ALA A 82 -16.58 -5.79 15.35
C ALA A 82 -17.53 -5.97 16.54
N TYR A 83 -18.75 -6.43 16.32
CA TYR A 83 -19.76 -6.57 17.37
C TYR A 83 -19.70 -7.93 18.08
N CYS A 84 -19.57 -9.03 17.33
CA CYS A 84 -19.66 -10.39 17.87
C CYS A 84 -18.38 -11.23 17.73
N GLY A 85 -17.35 -10.72 17.03
CA GLY A 85 -16.08 -11.41 16.80
C GLY A 85 -16.15 -12.59 15.83
N LYS A 86 -17.32 -12.89 15.24
CA LYS A 86 -17.49 -13.95 14.24
C LYS A 86 -17.24 -13.41 12.82
N TYR A 87 -17.38 -14.27 11.81
CA TYR A 87 -17.27 -13.85 10.41
C TYR A 87 -18.27 -12.73 10.06
N GLY A 88 -17.77 -11.70 9.39
CA GLY A 88 -18.55 -10.59 8.86
C GLY A 88 -18.17 -10.27 7.41
N ASP A 89 -19.18 -9.95 6.60
CA ASP A 89 -19.03 -9.62 5.19
C ASP A 89 -19.71 -8.29 4.81
N THR A 90 -20.34 -7.62 5.77
CA THR A 90 -20.93 -6.29 5.58
C THR A 90 -20.08 -5.24 6.27
N LEU A 91 -20.34 -3.99 5.93
CA LEU A 91 -19.78 -2.84 6.64
C LEU A 91 -20.89 -2.11 7.36
N ASP A 92 -20.58 -1.60 8.53
CA ASP A 92 -21.49 -0.76 9.30
C ASP A 92 -20.79 0.49 9.80
N HIS A 93 -21.58 1.54 10.05
CA HIS A 93 -21.09 2.78 10.63
C HIS A 93 -21.34 2.78 12.14
N VAL A 94 -20.28 2.89 12.94
CA VAL A 94 -20.39 2.94 14.41
C VAL A 94 -21.25 4.12 14.85
N ILE A 95 -21.03 5.30 14.28
CA ILE A 95 -21.96 6.43 14.34
C ILE A 95 -22.80 6.37 13.06
N PRO A 96 -24.13 6.17 13.14
CA PRO A 96 -24.98 6.13 11.96
C PRO A 96 -24.89 7.40 11.13
N ARG A 97 -24.98 7.27 9.80
CA ARG A 97 -24.96 8.44 8.89
C ARG A 97 -26.08 9.43 9.20
N ALA A 98 -27.25 8.94 9.60
CA ALA A 98 -28.39 9.79 10.01
C ALA A 98 -28.08 10.64 11.26
N ARG A 99 -27.12 10.23 12.10
CA ARG A 99 -26.64 10.97 13.27
C ARG A 99 -25.32 11.73 13.00
N GLY A 100 -24.96 11.94 11.73
CA GLY A 100 -23.76 12.69 11.34
C GLY A 100 -22.47 11.86 11.22
N GLY A 101 -22.56 10.52 11.29
CA GLY A 101 -21.40 9.66 11.10
C GLY A 101 -20.78 9.77 9.71
N THR A 102 -19.45 9.91 9.66
CA THR A 102 -18.69 10.03 8.41
C THR A 102 -18.25 8.67 7.89
N HIS A 103 -18.04 8.55 6.56
CA HIS A 103 -17.51 7.33 5.96
C HIS A 103 -15.98 7.37 5.99
N THR A 104 -15.42 7.12 7.17
CA THR A 104 -13.98 7.17 7.46
C THR A 104 -13.53 5.89 8.17
N TRP A 105 -12.22 5.63 8.13
CA TRP A 105 -11.63 4.42 8.74
C TRP A 105 -11.93 4.30 10.23
N ASP A 106 -12.16 5.44 10.91
CA ASP A 106 -12.46 5.49 12.34
C ASP A 106 -13.93 5.21 12.68
N ASN A 107 -14.81 5.22 11.68
CA ASN A 107 -16.26 5.08 11.86
C ASN A 107 -16.86 3.90 11.10
N VAL A 108 -16.10 3.23 10.23
CA VAL A 108 -16.57 2.09 9.44
C VAL A 108 -15.88 0.82 9.90
N VAL A 109 -16.69 -0.17 10.28
CA VAL A 109 -16.26 -1.46 10.80
C VAL A 109 -16.88 -2.61 10.00
N VAL A 110 -16.30 -3.81 10.12
CA VAL A 110 -16.90 -5.03 9.58
C VAL A 110 -18.02 -5.50 10.51
N ALA A 111 -19.14 -5.92 9.92
CA ALA A 111 -20.30 -6.42 10.63
C ALA A 111 -20.79 -7.74 10.00
N CYS A 112 -21.60 -8.49 10.75
CA CYS A 112 -22.33 -9.65 10.21
C CYS A 112 -23.78 -9.24 9.88
N LEU A 113 -24.50 -10.09 9.13
CA LEU A 113 -25.90 -9.85 8.77
C LEU A 113 -26.88 -9.92 9.96
N LEU A 114 -26.46 -10.50 11.08
CA LEU A 114 -27.30 -10.86 12.24
C LEU A 114 -27.30 -9.80 13.36
N THR A 115 -26.84 -8.57 13.10
CA THR A 115 -26.52 -7.64 14.17
C THR A 115 -27.78 -7.10 14.88
N GLU A 116 -28.18 -7.75 15.98
CA GLU A 116 -29.13 -7.23 16.98
C GLU A 116 -28.47 -6.23 17.97
N LEU A 117 -27.16 -6.09 17.92
CA LEU A 117 -26.37 -5.25 18.82
C LEU A 117 -26.35 -3.79 18.36
N THR A 118 -26.72 -2.86 19.23
CA THR A 118 -26.68 -1.42 18.92
C THR A 118 -25.24 -0.88 18.96
N PRO A 119 -24.88 0.09 18.11
CA PRO A 119 -23.53 0.66 18.07
C PRO A 119 -23.09 1.33 19.38
N GLU A 120 -24.03 1.66 20.28
CA GLU A 120 -23.78 2.28 21.58
C GLU A 120 -22.96 1.38 22.54
N LEU A 121 -22.93 0.06 22.31
CA LEU A 121 -22.12 -0.88 23.09
C LEU A 121 -20.62 -0.91 22.72
N VAL A 122 -20.24 -0.38 21.55
CA VAL A 122 -18.86 -0.48 21.00
C VAL A 122 -17.93 0.63 21.49
N VAL A 123 -18.48 1.75 21.99
CA VAL A 123 -17.68 2.94 22.39
C VAL A 123 -16.82 2.70 23.65
N ARG A 124 -16.89 1.52 24.28
CA ARG A 124 -16.20 1.21 25.55
C ARG A 124 -14.87 0.45 25.44
N SER A 125 -14.47 -0.09 24.28
CA SER A 125 -13.12 -0.66 24.15
C SER A 125 -12.17 0.35 23.51
N SER A 126 -11.04 0.52 24.18
CA SER A 126 -10.01 1.47 23.80
C SER A 126 -9.53 1.22 22.37
N ARG A 127 -9.14 2.29 21.64
CA ARG A 127 -8.60 2.24 20.26
C ARG A 127 -7.46 1.21 20.07
N SER A 128 -6.81 0.78 21.15
CA SER A 128 -5.73 -0.22 21.21
C SER A 128 -6.19 -1.68 21.09
N ASP A 129 -7.45 -2.00 21.42
CA ASP A 129 -7.92 -3.40 21.47
C ASP A 129 -8.33 -3.95 20.09
N TRP A 130 -8.50 -3.07 19.10
CA TRP A 130 -9.02 -3.42 17.77
C TRP A 130 -7.95 -3.89 16.77
N GLY A 131 -6.72 -4.15 17.22
CA GLY A 131 -5.63 -4.60 16.34
C GLY A 131 -5.23 -3.58 15.27
N LEU A 132 -5.62 -2.31 15.42
CA LEU A 132 -5.21 -1.20 14.57
C LEU A 132 -3.76 -0.82 14.89
N ALA A 133 -2.82 -1.70 14.56
CA ALA A 133 -1.43 -1.33 14.44
C ALA A 133 -1.30 -0.28 13.32
N ALA A 134 -0.62 0.81 13.67
CA ALA A 134 -0.29 1.94 12.81
C ALA A 134 0.49 1.52 11.56
#